data_AF-A0A9D8WTY6-F1
#
_entry.id   AF-A0A9D8WTY6-F1
#
_cell.length_a   1.000
_cell.length_b   1.000
_cell.length_c   1.000
_cell.angle_alpha   90.00
_cell.angle_beta   90.00
_cell.angle_gamma   90.00
#
_symmetry.space_group_name_H-M   'P 1'
#
loop_
_entity.id
_entity.type
_entity.pdbx_description
1 polymer ?
#
loop_
_entity_poly.entity_id
_entity_poly.type
_entity_poly.pdbx_seq_one_letter_code
_entity_poly.pdbx_strand_id
1 'polypeptide(L)'
;MAEQKDIIEEQQEQLPNVSEQIVEESASEAVEQSEKGRYDRLFGDGANVKKLTGMYQNWFLDYASYVILERAVPHIEDGLKPVQRRILHTMKCCDDGRYNKVQNIVGQAMAYHPHGDASIKDALVQIGQKDFLIDTQGNWGNILTGDDAAAGRYIEARLSKFALEVVYNKKTTEWMRSYDGRNEEPVTLPIKFPLLLAQGTEGIAVGLASKILPHNFNELIAACIAHLKGEDFQLLPDFPTGGLMDASRYNDGLRGGAVKVRARISKVDKRTLVITEIPFSTTSESIKKSIIEANEKGKIKIKKVDDLTADKVEIVVHVANDESSDKTIDALYAFTSCEVSISPNACVIVDDKPCFMGVKQILRHSAERTRGLLGRELEIRLGELNDAWHAASLERIFIENKLYELIEGRRTPEEAYAAVDKGLEPFKKLLRREVTLEDVKRLTELKFIRISRFDKDKNDNEIKRIEEDIKSTQYDLDHLTDYAIAYYKRIRDKYGKKYERRTEIREFDTIEA
;
A
#
# COMPACT_ATOMS: atom_id res chain seq x y z
N MET A 1 22.95 -27.94 -78.38
CA MET A 1 21.80 -28.31 -79.22
C MET A 1 20.76 -28.85 -78.27
N ALA A 2 19.95 -27.97 -77.70
CA ALA A 2 18.73 -27.43 -78.33
C ALA A 2 17.63 -28.50 -78.24
N GLU A 3 16.46 -28.30 -77.69
CA GLU A 3 15.69 -27.12 -77.32
C GLU A 3 14.52 -27.63 -76.44
N GLN A 4 13.78 -26.73 -75.80
CA GLN A 4 12.55 -26.98 -75.03
C GLN A 4 12.73 -27.44 -73.58
N LYS A 5 13.37 -26.58 -72.77
CA LYS A 5 13.15 -26.56 -71.31
C LYS A 5 12.92 -25.17 -70.70
N ASP A 6 12.76 -24.12 -71.51
CA ASP A 6 12.55 -22.76 -71.03
C ASP A 6 11.29 -22.12 -71.64
N ILE A 7 10.10 -22.40 -71.09
CA ILE A 7 8.92 -21.49 -71.07
C ILE A 7 7.97 -21.86 -69.91
N ILE A 8 8.48 -22.16 -68.71
CA ILE A 8 7.64 -22.26 -67.50
C ILE A 8 8.39 -21.62 -66.32
N GLU A 9 8.82 -20.39 -66.49
CA GLU A 9 9.15 -19.47 -65.40
C GLU A 9 9.10 -18.05 -65.99
N GLU A 10 7.91 -17.46 -65.92
CA GLU A 10 7.60 -16.02 -65.87
C GLU A 10 6.16 -15.82 -66.33
N GLN A 11 5.31 -15.38 -65.38
CA GLN A 11 3.87 -15.03 -65.47
C GLN A 11 2.93 -15.94 -64.67
N GLN A 12 3.18 -16.04 -63.37
CA GLN A 12 2.10 -16.17 -62.37
C GLN A 12 2.40 -15.23 -61.20
N GLU A 13 2.40 -13.94 -61.51
CA GLU A 13 2.15 -12.90 -60.51
C GLU A 13 0.64 -12.59 -60.51
N GLN A 14 0.10 -12.48 -59.29
CA GLN A 14 -1.18 -11.87 -58.92
C GLN A 14 -2.47 -12.62 -59.27
N LEU A 15 -2.99 -13.37 -58.28
CA LEU A 15 -4.42 -13.42 -57.93
C LEU A 15 -4.53 -13.84 -56.44
N PRO A 16 -5.17 -13.04 -55.58
CA PRO A 16 -5.13 -13.23 -54.13
C PRO A 16 -5.98 -14.43 -53.65
N ASN A 17 -5.52 -15.06 -52.57
CA ASN A 17 -6.15 -16.16 -51.83
C ASN A 17 -7.41 -15.69 -51.07
N VAL A 18 -8.37 -15.14 -51.81
CA VAL A 18 -9.60 -14.51 -51.30
C VAL A 18 -10.65 -15.56 -50.90
N SER A 19 -10.49 -16.82 -51.32
CA SER A 19 -11.49 -17.87 -51.07
C SER A 19 -11.44 -18.50 -49.69
N GLU A 20 -10.29 -18.53 -49.00
CA GLU A 20 -10.19 -19.14 -47.66
C GLU A 20 -10.51 -18.14 -46.54
N GLN A 21 -10.08 -16.87 -46.68
CA GLN A 21 -10.41 -15.81 -45.72
C GLN A 21 -11.90 -15.46 -45.72
N ILE A 22 -12.58 -15.46 -46.89
CA ILE A 22 -14.03 -15.19 -46.94
C ILE A 22 -14.84 -16.32 -46.31
N VAL A 23 -14.36 -17.57 -46.34
CA VAL A 23 -15.08 -18.71 -45.75
C VAL A 23 -14.89 -18.76 -44.22
N GLU A 24 -13.72 -18.38 -43.70
CA GLU A 24 -13.53 -18.22 -42.25
C GLU A 24 -14.18 -16.95 -41.69
N GLU A 25 -14.12 -15.81 -42.38
CA GLU A 25 -14.85 -14.60 -41.97
C GLU A 25 -16.36 -14.82 -42.02
N SER A 26 -16.91 -15.42 -43.08
CA SER A 26 -18.35 -15.70 -43.17
C SER A 26 -18.83 -16.79 -42.20
N ALA A 27 -17.98 -17.77 -41.85
CA ALA A 27 -18.28 -18.73 -40.78
C ALA A 27 -18.19 -18.08 -39.40
N SER A 28 -17.22 -17.19 -39.16
CA SER A 28 -17.09 -16.45 -37.89
C SER A 28 -18.21 -15.42 -37.71
N GLU A 29 -18.63 -14.74 -38.78
CA GLU A 29 -19.78 -13.83 -38.82
C GLU A 29 -21.09 -14.60 -38.70
N ALA A 30 -21.22 -15.79 -39.29
CA ALA A 30 -22.41 -16.63 -39.13
C ALA A 30 -22.51 -17.23 -37.72
N VAL A 31 -21.38 -17.58 -37.09
CA VAL A 31 -21.34 -18.02 -35.69
C VAL A 31 -21.61 -16.84 -34.75
N GLU A 32 -21.00 -15.67 -34.96
CA GLU A 32 -21.29 -14.44 -34.20
C GLU A 32 -22.75 -13.97 -34.38
N GLN A 33 -23.32 -14.02 -35.58
CA GLN A 33 -24.72 -13.66 -35.82
C GLN A 33 -25.68 -14.71 -35.25
N SER A 34 -25.31 -15.99 -35.24
CA SER A 34 -26.12 -17.05 -34.62
C SER A 34 -26.07 -16.99 -33.08
N GLU A 35 -24.94 -16.58 -32.49
CA GLU A 35 -24.81 -16.39 -31.04
C GLU A 35 -25.48 -15.08 -30.59
N LYS A 36 -25.26 -13.95 -31.28
CA LYS A 36 -25.95 -12.67 -31.00
C LYS A 36 -27.49 -12.84 -31.04
N GLY A 37 -28.02 -13.52 -32.06
CA GLY A 37 -29.47 -13.73 -32.20
C GLY A 37 -30.11 -14.73 -31.22
N ARG A 38 -29.33 -15.67 -30.65
CA ARG A 38 -29.85 -16.70 -29.73
C ARG A 38 -30.06 -16.17 -28.32
N TYR A 39 -29.27 -15.18 -27.90
CA TYR A 39 -29.38 -14.55 -26.58
C TYR A 39 -30.12 -13.21 -26.58
N ASP A 40 -30.28 -12.52 -27.71
CA ASP A 40 -31.05 -11.27 -27.77
C ASP A 40 -32.52 -11.43 -27.31
N ARG A 41 -33.14 -12.58 -27.58
CA ARG A 41 -34.50 -12.89 -27.08
C ARG A 41 -34.55 -13.04 -25.55
N LEU A 42 -33.42 -13.31 -24.89
CA LEU A 42 -33.31 -13.41 -23.43
C LEU A 42 -33.14 -12.05 -22.74
N PHE A 43 -32.91 -10.97 -23.50
CA PHE A 43 -32.71 -9.61 -22.97
C PHE A 43 -33.76 -8.60 -23.46
N GLY A 44 -34.64 -8.95 -24.41
CA GLY A 44 -35.71 -8.04 -24.86
C GLY A 44 -36.68 -7.64 -23.72
N ASP A 45 -36.89 -6.34 -23.57
CA ASP A 45 -37.77 -5.72 -22.56
C ASP A 45 -39.26 -5.90 -22.92
N GLY A 46 -39.83 -7.01 -22.44
CA GLY A 46 -41.27 -7.12 -22.25
C GLY A 46 -41.62 -6.51 -20.91
N ALA A 47 -42.26 -5.34 -20.92
CA ALA A 47 -42.66 -4.61 -19.71
C ALA A 47 -43.32 -5.57 -18.68
N ASN A 48 -42.73 -5.65 -17.48
CA ASN A 48 -43.15 -6.44 -16.31
C ASN A 48 -42.77 -7.94 -16.17
N VAL A 49 -41.95 -8.54 -17.04
CA VAL A 49 -41.39 -9.89 -16.76
C VAL A 49 -39.88 -9.84 -16.61
N LYS A 50 -39.38 -9.86 -15.36
CA LYS A 50 -37.94 -9.95 -15.08
C LYS A 50 -37.43 -11.34 -15.50
N LYS A 51 -36.67 -11.41 -16.59
CA LYS A 51 -36.07 -12.66 -17.10
C LYS A 51 -34.93 -13.12 -16.18
N LEU A 52 -34.90 -14.42 -15.88
CA LEU A 52 -33.88 -15.03 -15.01
C LEU A 52 -32.44 -14.75 -15.48
N THR A 53 -32.23 -14.73 -16.80
CA THR A 53 -30.94 -14.42 -17.43
C THR A 53 -30.46 -13.00 -17.13
N GLY A 54 -31.34 -12.00 -17.27
CA GLY A 54 -31.04 -10.62 -16.92
C GLY A 54 -30.81 -10.43 -15.42
N MET A 55 -31.60 -11.12 -14.57
CA MET A 55 -31.37 -11.10 -13.12
C MET A 55 -29.98 -11.68 -12.75
N TYR A 56 -29.63 -12.84 -13.30
CA TYR A 56 -28.35 -13.49 -12.99
C TYR A 56 -27.16 -12.67 -13.45
N GLN A 57 -27.23 -12.09 -14.66
CA GLN A 57 -26.20 -11.18 -15.16
C GLN A 57 -26.00 -9.99 -14.21
N ASN A 58 -27.08 -9.31 -13.83
CA ASN A 58 -26.99 -8.14 -12.95
C ASN A 58 -26.44 -8.52 -11.57
N TRP A 59 -26.98 -9.56 -10.93
CA TRP A 59 -26.49 -10.02 -9.62
C TRP A 59 -25.04 -10.47 -9.64
N PHE A 60 -24.63 -11.16 -10.70
CA PHE A 60 -23.25 -11.59 -10.86
C PHE A 60 -22.30 -10.40 -11.08
N LEU A 61 -22.71 -9.42 -11.88
CA LEU A 61 -21.93 -8.20 -12.11
C LEU A 61 -21.80 -7.36 -10.82
N ASP A 62 -22.88 -7.20 -10.05
CA ASP A 62 -22.85 -6.50 -8.76
C ASP A 62 -21.91 -7.19 -7.78
N TYR A 63 -22.01 -8.52 -7.67
CA TYR A 63 -21.13 -9.31 -6.82
C TYR A 63 -19.67 -9.26 -7.28
N ALA A 64 -19.42 -9.41 -8.58
CA ALA A 64 -18.07 -9.38 -9.14
C ALA A 64 -17.41 -8.00 -8.93
N SER A 65 -18.14 -6.92 -9.21
CA SER A 65 -17.69 -5.55 -8.98
C SER A 65 -17.33 -5.32 -7.51
N TYR A 66 -18.23 -5.70 -6.59
CA TYR A 66 -17.98 -5.60 -5.15
C TYR A 66 -16.75 -6.40 -4.70
N VAL A 67 -16.58 -7.64 -5.18
CA VAL A 67 -15.42 -8.46 -4.81
C VAL A 67 -14.10 -7.86 -5.33
N ILE A 68 -14.11 -7.30 -6.53
CA ILE A 68 -12.91 -6.68 -7.13
C ILE A 68 -12.55 -5.40 -6.39
N LEU A 69 -13.49 -4.46 -6.25
CA LEU A 69 -13.23 -3.11 -5.74
C LEU A 69 -13.15 -3.05 -4.22
N GLU A 70 -14.04 -3.78 -3.53
CA GLU A 70 -14.28 -3.61 -2.09
C GLU A 70 -13.73 -4.76 -1.23
N ARG A 71 -12.96 -5.70 -1.82
CA ARG A 71 -12.46 -6.87 -1.08
C ARG A 71 -11.08 -7.34 -1.49
N ALA A 72 -10.88 -7.74 -2.74
CA ALA A 72 -9.76 -8.59 -3.13
C ALA A 72 -8.51 -7.82 -3.55
N VAL A 73 -8.67 -6.68 -4.22
CA VAL A 73 -7.58 -5.89 -4.81
C VAL A 73 -7.29 -4.67 -3.94
N PRO A 74 -6.00 -4.33 -3.67
CA PRO A 74 -5.67 -3.13 -2.90
C PRO A 74 -5.85 -1.86 -3.73
N HIS A 75 -6.08 -0.75 -3.05
CA HIS A 75 -6.11 0.57 -3.69
C HIS A 75 -4.69 1.09 -3.94
N ILE A 76 -4.45 1.78 -5.07
CA ILE A 76 -3.12 2.31 -5.42
C ILE A 76 -2.61 3.35 -4.42
N GLU A 77 -3.52 4.12 -3.84
CA GLU A 77 -3.19 5.27 -3.01
C GLU A 77 -2.58 4.92 -1.65
N ASP A 78 -3.07 3.87 -1.00
CA ASP A 78 -2.62 3.45 0.32
C ASP A 78 -2.10 2.00 0.33
N GLY A 79 -2.32 1.24 -0.74
CA GLY A 79 -1.88 -0.15 -0.81
C GLY A 79 -2.72 -1.13 0.02
N LEU A 80 -3.86 -0.70 0.54
CA LEU A 80 -4.65 -1.48 1.48
C LEU A 80 -5.95 -1.99 0.84
N LYS A 81 -6.37 -3.17 1.29
CA LYS A 81 -7.74 -3.65 1.11
C LYS A 81 -8.66 -2.99 2.13
N PRO A 82 -9.99 -2.88 1.88
CA PRO A 82 -10.90 -2.19 2.80
C PRO A 82 -10.89 -2.74 4.24
N VAL A 83 -10.78 -4.06 4.43
CA VAL A 83 -10.66 -4.65 5.77
C VAL A 83 -9.42 -4.17 6.51
N GLN A 84 -8.28 -4.06 5.82
CA GLN A 84 -7.01 -3.63 6.40
C GLN A 84 -7.06 -2.14 6.77
N ARG A 85 -7.64 -1.31 5.90
CA ARG A 85 -7.85 0.12 6.14
C ARG A 85 -8.74 0.36 7.37
N ARG A 86 -9.87 -0.36 7.47
CA ARG A 86 -10.81 -0.25 8.60
C ARG A 86 -10.21 -0.72 9.93
N ILE A 87 -9.40 -1.77 9.89
CA ILE A 87 -8.62 -2.23 11.05
C ILE A 87 -7.67 -1.12 11.52
N LEU A 88 -6.86 -0.55 10.62
CA LEU A 88 -5.92 0.54 10.96
C LEU A 88 -6.65 1.80 11.45
N HIS A 89 -7.80 2.13 10.87
CA HIS A 89 -8.63 3.23 11.35
C HIS A 89 -9.15 2.98 12.77
N THR A 90 -9.69 1.79 13.03
CA THR A 90 -10.18 1.38 14.36
C THR A 90 -9.06 1.42 15.39
N MET A 91 -7.89 0.87 15.05
CA MET A 91 -6.71 0.93 15.91
C MET A 91 -6.29 2.36 16.22
N LYS A 92 -6.48 3.31 15.30
CA LYS A 92 -6.17 4.71 15.56
C LYS A 92 -7.21 5.38 16.47
N CYS A 93 -8.47 5.01 16.36
CA CYS A 93 -9.54 5.52 17.23
C CYS A 93 -9.39 5.05 18.68
N CYS A 94 -8.85 3.85 18.91
CA CYS A 94 -8.59 3.30 20.25
C CYS A 94 -7.13 3.46 20.72
N ASP A 95 -6.31 4.22 20.00
CA ASP A 95 -4.89 4.41 20.29
C ASP A 95 -4.67 5.28 21.54
N ASP A 96 -4.21 4.65 22.62
CA ASP A 96 -3.78 5.28 23.87
C ASP A 96 -2.29 5.04 24.17
N GLY A 97 -1.55 4.50 23.18
CA GLY A 97 -0.14 4.11 23.29
C GLY A 97 0.12 2.77 24.00
N ARG A 98 -0.90 2.14 24.57
CA ARG A 98 -0.80 0.84 25.25
C ARG A 98 -1.22 -0.30 24.32
N TYR A 99 -0.84 -1.50 24.71
CA TYR A 99 -1.28 -2.71 24.03
C TYR A 99 -2.77 -2.95 24.30
N ASN A 100 -3.52 -3.15 23.22
CA ASN A 100 -4.95 -3.42 23.23
C ASN A 100 -5.19 -4.88 22.90
N LYS A 101 -6.14 -5.52 23.61
CA LYS A 101 -6.58 -6.88 23.29
C LYS A 101 -7.10 -6.93 21.85
N VAL A 102 -6.61 -7.87 21.06
CA VAL A 102 -7.03 -8.03 19.66
C VAL A 102 -8.54 -8.25 19.56
N GLN A 103 -9.15 -9.00 20.48
CA GLN A 103 -10.60 -9.20 20.50
C GLN A 103 -11.38 -7.87 20.60
N ASN A 104 -10.86 -6.89 21.34
CA ASN A 104 -11.48 -5.57 21.47
C ASN A 104 -11.38 -4.80 20.14
N ILE A 105 -10.19 -4.81 19.52
CA ILE A 105 -9.97 -4.17 18.21
C ILE A 105 -10.90 -4.78 17.15
N VAL A 106 -11.01 -6.11 17.11
CA VAL A 106 -11.90 -6.83 16.18
C VAL A 106 -13.36 -6.45 16.41
N GLY A 107 -13.84 -6.45 17.66
CA GLY A 107 -15.21 -6.07 17.99
C GLY A 107 -15.56 -4.63 17.58
N GLN A 108 -14.63 -3.68 17.76
CA GLN A 108 -14.83 -2.30 17.31
C GLN A 108 -14.75 -2.16 15.79
N ALA A 109 -13.86 -2.91 15.13
CA ALA A 109 -13.71 -2.88 13.68
C ALA A 109 -14.97 -3.37 12.94
N MET A 110 -15.78 -4.22 13.58
CA MET A 110 -17.08 -4.64 13.03
C MET A 110 -18.06 -3.49 12.85
N ALA A 111 -17.91 -2.37 13.58
CA ALA A 111 -18.71 -1.16 13.36
C ALA A 111 -18.42 -0.48 12.01
N TYR A 112 -17.29 -0.80 11.38
CA TYR A 112 -16.89 -0.32 10.05
C TYR A 112 -16.93 -1.43 9.01
N HIS A 113 -16.63 -2.67 9.40
CA HIS A 113 -16.54 -3.82 8.49
C HIS A 113 -17.64 -4.85 8.81
N PRO A 114 -18.76 -4.86 8.05
CA PRO A 114 -19.93 -5.70 8.34
C PRO A 114 -19.74 -7.16 7.90
N HIS A 115 -18.63 -7.79 8.29
CA HIS A 115 -18.29 -9.18 8.02
C HIS A 115 -17.83 -9.89 9.30
N GLY A 116 -17.65 -11.21 9.23
CA GLY A 116 -17.33 -12.04 10.40
C GLY A 116 -16.04 -11.62 11.11
N ASP A 117 -16.06 -11.72 12.43
CA ASP A 117 -14.94 -11.41 13.34
C ASP A 117 -13.67 -12.21 13.00
N ALA A 118 -13.82 -13.47 12.59
CA ALA A 118 -12.71 -14.32 12.13
C ALA A 118 -11.91 -13.66 10.99
N SER A 119 -12.59 -13.15 9.96
CA SER A 119 -11.93 -12.52 8.80
C SER A 119 -11.16 -11.25 9.18
N ILE A 120 -11.67 -10.49 10.15
CA ILE A 120 -11.02 -9.27 10.66
C ILE A 120 -9.81 -9.64 11.51
N LYS A 121 -9.94 -10.64 12.39
CA LYS A 121 -8.83 -11.17 13.21
C LYS A 121 -7.70 -11.65 12.30
N ASP A 122 -8.00 -12.45 11.28
CA ASP A 122 -6.99 -13.02 10.39
C ASP A 122 -6.29 -11.92 9.57
N ALA A 123 -7.04 -10.92 9.08
CA ALA A 123 -6.46 -9.77 8.43
C ALA A 123 -5.55 -8.95 9.37
N LEU A 124 -5.95 -8.76 10.63
CA LEU A 124 -5.13 -8.07 11.64
C LEU A 124 -3.84 -8.83 11.92
N VAL A 125 -3.93 -10.16 12.10
CA VAL A 125 -2.77 -11.04 12.31
C VAL A 125 -1.81 -10.94 11.12
N GLN A 126 -2.32 -11.00 9.89
CA GLN A 126 -1.50 -10.88 8.68
C GLN A 126 -0.76 -9.54 8.62
N ILE A 127 -1.42 -8.41 8.93
CA ILE A 127 -0.74 -7.10 8.98
C ILE A 127 0.31 -7.07 10.10
N GLY A 128 -0.01 -7.64 11.27
CA GLY A 128 0.88 -7.71 12.42
C GLY A 128 2.16 -8.51 12.15
N GLN A 129 2.03 -9.66 11.48
CA GLN A 129 3.18 -10.51 11.10
C GLN A 129 4.14 -9.84 10.12
N LYS A 130 3.72 -8.79 9.39
CA LYS A 130 4.61 -8.02 8.51
C LYS A 130 5.55 -7.09 9.29
N ASP A 131 5.30 -6.86 10.59
CA ASP A 131 6.19 -6.12 11.49
C ASP A 131 6.57 -4.69 11.02
N PHE A 132 5.63 -4.02 10.35
CA PHE A 132 5.72 -2.61 9.94
C PHE A 132 4.79 -1.71 10.75
N LEU A 133 3.48 -2.00 10.71
CA LEU A 133 2.46 -1.07 11.17
C LEU A 133 1.96 -1.33 12.59
N ILE A 134 2.12 -2.57 13.07
CA ILE A 134 1.52 -3.04 14.31
C ILE A 134 2.63 -3.66 15.15
N ASP A 135 2.79 -3.15 16.36
CA ASP A 135 3.58 -3.83 17.39
C ASP A 135 2.71 -4.95 17.98
N THR A 136 3.24 -6.17 18.04
CA THR A 136 2.52 -7.37 18.46
C THR A 136 3.02 -7.89 19.80
N GLN A 137 2.12 -8.44 20.62
CA GLN A 137 2.44 -9.12 21.88
C GLN A 137 1.63 -10.42 22.01
N GLY A 138 2.29 -11.49 22.47
CA GLY A 138 1.73 -12.85 22.55
C GLY A 138 2.10 -13.72 21.34
N ASN A 139 1.43 -14.86 21.16
CA ASN A 139 1.66 -15.76 20.02
C ASN A 139 0.83 -15.34 18.80
N TRP A 140 1.47 -14.67 17.84
CA TRP A 140 0.88 -14.20 16.58
C TRP A 140 1.02 -15.20 15.42
N GLY A 141 1.32 -16.47 15.71
CA GLY A 141 1.58 -17.49 14.71
C GLY A 141 3.01 -17.38 14.15
N ASN A 142 3.37 -18.32 13.28
CA ASN A 142 4.72 -18.40 12.74
C ASN A 142 4.67 -18.66 11.23
N ILE A 143 5.20 -17.70 10.46
CA ILE A 143 5.24 -17.76 8.99
C ILE A 143 6.15 -18.88 8.46
N LEU A 144 7.08 -19.39 9.28
CA LEU A 144 8.04 -20.43 8.89
C LEU A 144 7.42 -21.82 9.06
N THR A 145 6.76 -22.09 10.19
CA THR A 145 6.11 -23.39 10.44
C THR A 145 4.73 -23.48 9.80
N GLY A 146 4.03 -22.35 9.70
CA GLY A 146 2.61 -22.28 9.31
C GLY A 146 1.65 -22.31 10.50
N ASP A 147 2.15 -22.21 11.74
CA ASP A 147 1.32 -22.23 12.93
C ASP A 147 0.38 -21.02 13.01
N ASP A 148 -0.88 -21.28 13.32
CA ASP A 148 -1.90 -20.26 13.50
C ASP A 148 -1.63 -19.37 14.72
N ALA A 149 -2.09 -18.12 14.64
CA ALA A 149 -2.08 -17.21 15.78
C ALA A 149 -3.07 -17.66 16.87
N ALA A 150 -2.70 -17.41 18.13
CA ALA A 150 -3.57 -17.67 19.26
C ALA A 150 -4.90 -16.89 19.16
N ALA A 151 -5.90 -17.31 19.94
CA ALA A 151 -7.20 -16.63 19.98
C ALA A 151 -7.03 -15.14 20.37
N GLY A 152 -7.88 -14.26 19.80
CA GLY A 152 -7.78 -12.80 19.96
C GLY A 152 -7.84 -12.28 21.41
N ARG A 153 -8.29 -13.11 22.35
CA ARG A 153 -8.27 -12.84 23.80
C ARG A 153 -6.88 -12.94 24.45
N TYR A 154 -5.94 -13.65 23.82
CA TYR A 154 -4.59 -13.89 24.35
C TYR A 154 -3.50 -13.01 23.72
N ILE A 155 -3.77 -12.45 22.55
CA ILE A 155 -2.84 -11.57 21.84
C ILE A 155 -3.25 -10.11 21.95
N GLU A 156 -2.25 -9.24 21.91
CA GLU A 156 -2.42 -7.80 22.02
C GLU A 156 -1.64 -7.08 20.93
N ALA A 157 -2.15 -5.93 20.49
CA ALA A 157 -1.57 -5.11 19.45
C ALA A 157 -1.68 -3.62 19.78
N ARG A 158 -0.78 -2.84 19.20
CA ARG A 158 -0.87 -1.38 19.11
C ARG A 158 -0.25 -0.90 17.80
N LEU A 159 -0.52 0.35 17.42
CA LEU A 159 0.16 0.95 16.27
C LEU A 159 1.64 1.17 16.57
N SER A 160 2.50 0.83 15.61
CA SER A 160 3.92 1.10 15.71
C SER A 160 4.20 2.60 15.60
N LYS A 161 5.37 3.03 16.09
CA LYS A 161 5.82 4.43 15.92
C LYS A 161 5.92 4.84 14.44
N PHE A 162 6.29 3.88 13.59
CA PHE A 162 6.33 4.07 12.14
C PHE A 162 4.93 4.31 11.57
N ALA A 163 3.93 3.51 11.95
CA ALA A 163 2.55 3.71 11.50
C ALA A 163 2.00 5.09 11.88
N LEU A 164 2.22 5.52 13.12
CA LEU A 164 1.74 6.81 13.62
C LEU A 164 2.30 8.01 12.85
N GLU A 165 3.53 7.92 12.35
CA GLU A 165 4.21 8.99 11.60
C GLU A 165 3.86 9.00 10.11
N VAL A 166 3.57 7.81 9.54
CA VAL A 166 3.49 7.62 8.09
C VAL A 166 2.06 7.47 7.58
N VAL A 167 1.16 6.86 8.36
CA VAL A 167 -0.16 6.43 7.88
C VAL A 167 -1.26 7.47 8.08
N TYR A 168 -1.14 8.31 9.13
CA TYR A 168 -2.26 9.12 9.60
C TYR A 168 -2.00 10.62 9.49
N ASN A 169 -3.00 11.35 8.99
CA ASN A 169 -3.12 12.78 9.15
C ASN A 169 -4.59 13.22 8.97
N LYS A 170 -5.24 13.61 10.06
CA LYS A 170 -6.67 13.96 10.06
C LYS A 170 -7.03 15.10 9.10
N LYS A 171 -6.14 16.07 8.89
CA LYS A 171 -6.42 17.26 8.08
C LYS A 171 -6.33 16.99 6.58
N THR A 172 -5.61 15.95 6.16
CA THR A 172 -5.45 15.58 4.75
C THR A 172 -6.26 14.33 4.37
N THR A 173 -6.80 13.61 5.35
CA THR A 173 -7.67 12.44 5.13
C THR A 173 -9.02 12.88 4.56
N GLU A 174 -9.44 12.23 3.48
CA GLU A 174 -10.80 12.29 2.98
C GLU A 174 -11.69 11.29 3.73
N TRP A 175 -12.85 11.75 4.18
CA TRP A 175 -13.76 11.02 5.04
C TRP A 175 -15.05 10.67 4.30
N MET A 176 -15.55 9.47 4.53
CA MET A 176 -16.86 9.00 4.10
C MET A 176 -17.64 8.46 5.29
N ARG A 177 -18.97 8.30 5.14
CA ARG A 177 -19.78 7.65 6.18
C ARG A 177 -19.60 6.14 6.16
N SER A 178 -19.63 5.52 7.34
CA SER A 178 -19.70 4.08 7.50
C SER A 178 -20.95 3.49 6.85
N TYR A 179 -20.97 2.17 6.66
CA TYR A 179 -22.09 1.46 6.01
C TYR A 179 -23.45 1.66 6.71
N ASP A 180 -23.45 1.94 8.02
CA ASP A 180 -24.66 2.22 8.82
C ASP A 180 -24.93 3.73 9.01
N GLY A 181 -24.08 4.59 8.45
CA GLY A 181 -24.19 6.04 8.49
C GLY A 181 -23.91 6.69 9.86
N ARG A 182 -23.44 5.93 10.84
CA ARG A 182 -23.25 6.42 12.23
C ARG A 182 -21.87 6.99 12.50
N ASN A 183 -20.84 6.48 11.83
CA ASN A 183 -19.45 6.88 12.01
C ASN A 183 -18.87 7.42 10.70
N GLU A 184 -17.71 8.07 10.79
CA GLU A 184 -16.89 8.45 9.64
C GLU A 184 -15.72 7.47 9.51
N GLU A 185 -15.39 7.08 8.28
CA GLU A 185 -14.23 6.26 7.96
C GLU A 185 -13.43 6.89 6.81
N PRO A 186 -12.11 6.66 6.72
CA PRO A 186 -11.31 7.19 5.63
C PRO A 186 -11.61 6.46 4.32
N VAL A 187 -11.75 7.21 3.22
CA VAL A 187 -11.81 6.62 1.87
C VAL A 187 -10.50 5.88 1.59
N THR A 188 -9.38 6.60 1.73
CA THR A 188 -8.01 6.06 1.76
C THR A 188 -7.21 6.69 2.89
N LEU A 189 -6.18 6.00 3.37
CA LEU A 189 -5.26 6.58 4.35
C LEU A 189 -4.19 7.43 3.65
N PRO A 190 -3.80 8.61 4.21
CA PRO A 190 -2.79 9.48 3.63
C PRO A 190 -1.37 8.94 3.91
N ILE A 191 -1.06 7.77 3.34
CA ILE A 191 0.19 7.06 3.60
C ILE A 191 1.35 7.74 2.85
N LYS A 192 2.36 8.18 3.61
CA LYS A 192 3.57 8.87 3.11
C LYS A 192 4.74 7.91 2.85
N PHE A 193 4.46 6.70 2.39
CA PHE A 193 5.45 5.63 2.15
C PHE A 193 4.86 4.58 1.19
N PRO A 194 5.67 3.93 0.33
CA PRO A 194 5.22 2.86 -0.58
C PRO A 194 4.87 1.55 0.14
N LEU A 195 3.83 1.59 0.98
CA LEU A 195 3.42 0.48 1.85
C LEU A 195 3.01 -0.77 1.06
N LEU A 196 2.30 -0.59 -0.07
CA LEU A 196 1.88 -1.69 -0.94
C LEU A 196 3.06 -2.59 -1.33
N LEU A 197 4.15 -1.96 -1.77
CA LEU A 197 5.34 -2.67 -2.24
C LEU A 197 6.15 -3.24 -1.08
N ALA A 198 6.15 -2.58 0.09
CA ALA A 198 6.84 -3.09 1.28
C ALA A 198 6.18 -4.35 1.84
N GLN A 199 4.85 -4.38 1.90
CA GLN A 199 4.11 -5.52 2.46
C GLN A 199 3.90 -6.65 1.45
N GLY A 200 3.81 -6.29 0.16
CA GLY A 200 3.22 -7.12 -0.87
C GLY A 200 1.72 -7.33 -0.63
N THR A 201 1.05 -7.95 -1.60
CA THR A 201 -0.35 -8.36 -1.46
C THR A 201 -0.62 -9.59 -2.30
N GLU A 202 -1.58 -10.39 -1.85
CA GLU A 202 -2.15 -11.46 -2.65
C GLU A 202 -3.67 -11.40 -2.52
N GLY A 203 -4.38 -11.46 -3.64
CA GLY A 203 -5.82 -11.36 -3.67
C GLY A 203 -6.38 -12.04 -4.89
N ILE A 204 -7.39 -12.90 -4.70
CA ILE A 204 -8.10 -13.57 -5.78
C ILE A 204 -9.50 -12.95 -5.84
N ALA A 205 -9.83 -12.37 -7.00
CA ALA A 205 -11.13 -11.77 -7.25
C ALA A 205 -11.89 -12.61 -8.30
N VAL A 206 -13.04 -12.10 -8.75
CA VAL A 206 -13.82 -12.76 -9.82
C VAL A 206 -13.15 -12.46 -11.15
N GLY A 207 -12.59 -13.49 -11.80
CA GLY A 207 -11.96 -13.38 -13.13
C GLY A 207 -10.55 -12.78 -13.16
N LEU A 208 -10.00 -12.37 -12.02
CA LEU A 208 -8.63 -11.84 -11.92
C LEU A 208 -7.98 -12.20 -10.58
N ALA A 209 -6.66 -12.11 -10.53
CA ALA A 209 -5.87 -12.24 -9.30
C ALA A 209 -4.80 -11.14 -9.26
N SER A 210 -4.51 -10.64 -8.08
CA SER A 210 -3.41 -9.71 -7.81
C SER A 210 -2.36 -10.42 -6.95
N LYS A 211 -1.10 -10.42 -7.39
CA LYS A 211 0.03 -10.94 -6.63
C LYS A 211 1.21 -9.98 -6.77
N ILE A 212 1.39 -9.15 -5.74
CA ILE A 212 2.47 -8.17 -5.63
C ILE A 212 3.45 -8.69 -4.59
N LEU A 213 4.71 -8.88 -4.99
CA LEU A 213 5.77 -9.38 -4.12
C LEU A 213 6.29 -8.26 -3.20
N PRO A 214 6.70 -8.58 -1.96
CA PRO A 214 7.28 -7.61 -1.04
C PRO A 214 8.66 -7.16 -1.49
N HIS A 215 9.04 -5.95 -1.10
CA HIS A 215 10.31 -5.30 -1.44
C HIS A 215 10.99 -4.74 -0.19
N ASN A 216 12.30 -4.54 -0.28
CA ASN A 216 13.08 -4.06 0.85
C ASN A 216 12.74 -2.60 1.19
N PHE A 217 12.54 -2.31 2.47
CA PHE A 217 12.20 -0.98 2.98
C PHE A 217 13.20 0.12 2.56
N ASN A 218 14.50 -0.15 2.67
CA ASN A 218 15.55 0.81 2.37
C ASN A 218 15.70 1.04 0.86
N GLU A 219 15.53 0.00 0.06
CA GLU A 219 15.55 0.08 -1.40
C GLU A 219 14.33 0.85 -1.94
N LEU A 220 13.15 0.65 -1.34
CA LEU A 220 11.96 1.44 -1.67
C LEU A 220 12.19 2.93 -1.44
N ILE A 221 12.81 3.29 -0.31
CA ILE A 221 13.16 4.69 -0.02
C ILE A 221 14.18 5.21 -1.03
N ALA A 222 15.23 4.44 -1.33
CA ALA A 222 16.24 4.83 -2.30
C ALA A 222 15.63 5.05 -3.69
N ALA A 223 14.71 4.18 -4.11
CA ALA A 223 13.98 4.28 -5.36
C ALA A 223 13.03 5.50 -5.39
N CYS A 224 12.33 5.80 -4.29
CA CYS A 224 11.51 7.02 -4.20
C CYS A 224 12.37 8.28 -4.34
N ILE A 225 13.54 8.31 -3.69
CA ILE A 225 14.49 9.43 -3.80
C ILE A 225 15.04 9.54 -5.22
N ALA A 226 15.44 8.43 -5.86
CA ALA A 226 15.92 8.42 -7.23
C ALA A 226 14.85 8.96 -8.19
N HIS A 227 13.60 8.49 -8.06
CA HIS A 227 12.49 8.99 -8.87
C HIS A 227 12.28 10.49 -8.72
N LEU A 228 12.27 11.01 -7.48
CA LEU A 228 12.08 12.43 -7.21
C LEU A 228 13.21 13.30 -7.78
N LYS A 229 14.39 12.73 -7.99
CA LYS A 229 15.52 13.39 -8.68
C LYS A 229 15.49 13.25 -10.20
N GLY A 230 14.54 12.49 -10.76
CA GLY A 230 14.50 12.15 -12.18
C GLY A 230 15.50 11.07 -12.60
N GLU A 231 16.05 10.31 -11.65
CA GLU A 231 16.96 9.19 -11.89
C GLU A 231 16.17 7.89 -12.12
N ASP A 232 16.68 6.98 -12.95
CA ASP A 232 16.11 5.62 -13.06
C ASP A 232 16.54 4.76 -11.88
N PHE A 233 15.74 3.73 -11.59
CA PHE A 233 15.99 2.81 -10.49
C PHE A 233 15.56 1.39 -10.86
N GLN A 234 16.15 0.41 -10.20
CA GLN A 234 15.74 -0.98 -10.25
C GLN A 234 15.17 -1.37 -8.89
N LEU A 235 14.11 -2.17 -8.92
CA LEU A 235 13.46 -2.67 -7.72
C LEU A 235 13.24 -4.17 -7.89
N LEU A 236 13.76 -4.94 -6.93
CA LEU A 236 13.66 -6.41 -6.92
C LEU A 236 13.06 -6.88 -5.59
N PRO A 237 12.26 -7.97 -5.60
CA PRO A 237 11.62 -8.45 -4.38
C PRO A 237 12.61 -8.77 -3.26
N ASP A 238 12.15 -8.64 -2.02
CA ASP A 238 12.87 -9.05 -0.81
C ASP A 238 11.88 -9.75 0.12
N PHE A 239 12.15 -11.00 0.45
CA PHE A 239 11.19 -11.85 1.15
C PHE A 239 11.49 -11.92 2.64
N PRO A 240 10.45 -11.92 3.50
CA PRO A 240 10.65 -12.02 4.95
C PRO A 240 11.33 -13.33 5.38
N THR A 241 11.21 -14.39 4.57
CA THR A 241 11.81 -15.72 4.80
C THR A 241 13.27 -15.81 4.32
N GLY A 242 13.82 -14.77 3.69
CA GLY A 242 15.17 -14.78 3.14
C GLY A 242 15.28 -15.60 1.85
N GLY A 243 16.23 -16.52 1.81
CA GLY A 243 16.46 -17.44 0.70
C GLY A 243 17.30 -16.83 -0.43
N LEU A 244 17.45 -17.61 -1.49
CA LEU A 244 18.12 -17.22 -2.73
C LEU A 244 17.05 -16.92 -3.78
N MET A 245 17.23 -15.88 -4.58
CA MET A 245 16.28 -15.48 -5.61
C MET A 245 16.96 -15.23 -6.96
N ASP A 246 16.39 -15.82 -8.00
CA ASP A 246 16.64 -15.44 -9.39
C ASP A 246 15.44 -14.65 -9.92
N ALA A 247 15.71 -13.37 -10.21
CA ALA A 247 14.74 -12.40 -10.71
C ALA A 247 14.98 -11.98 -12.16
N SER A 248 15.80 -12.73 -12.92
CA SER A 248 16.09 -12.47 -14.34
C SER A 248 14.82 -12.32 -15.19
N ARG A 249 13.75 -13.03 -14.84
CA ARG A 249 12.44 -12.99 -15.51
C ARG A 249 11.35 -12.24 -14.73
N TYR A 250 11.71 -11.38 -13.77
CA TYR A 250 10.72 -10.72 -12.91
C TYR A 250 9.73 -9.83 -13.66
N ASN A 251 10.15 -9.23 -14.78
CA ASN A 251 9.30 -8.40 -15.66
C ASN A 251 8.53 -7.29 -14.91
N ASP A 252 9.21 -6.58 -14.00
CA ASP A 252 8.61 -5.47 -13.21
C ASP A 252 7.34 -5.88 -12.43
N GLY A 253 7.19 -7.16 -12.08
CA GLY A 253 6.00 -7.68 -11.39
C GLY A 253 4.75 -7.83 -12.27
N LEU A 254 4.87 -7.65 -13.59
CA LEU A 254 3.78 -7.82 -14.54
C LEU A 254 3.49 -9.29 -14.82
N ARG A 255 2.26 -9.55 -15.30
CA ARG A 255 1.84 -10.87 -15.76
C ARG A 255 2.80 -11.42 -16.81
N GLY A 256 3.12 -12.70 -16.72
CA GLY A 256 4.11 -13.37 -17.58
C GLY A 256 5.53 -13.30 -17.04
N GLY A 257 5.79 -12.50 -16.00
CA GLY A 257 7.01 -12.59 -15.22
C GLY A 257 7.06 -13.85 -14.34
N ALA A 258 8.26 -14.20 -13.89
CA ALA A 258 8.50 -15.26 -12.93
C ALA A 258 9.75 -14.96 -12.09
N VAL A 259 9.69 -15.33 -10.81
CA VAL A 259 10.81 -15.26 -9.87
C VAL A 259 11.03 -16.66 -9.31
N LYS A 260 12.24 -17.20 -9.45
CA LYS A 260 12.59 -18.47 -8.80
C LYS A 260 13.16 -18.17 -7.42
N VAL A 261 12.68 -18.90 -6.42
CA VAL A 261 13.15 -18.76 -5.03
C VAL A 261 13.61 -20.12 -4.53
N ARG A 262 14.84 -20.18 -4.03
CA ARG A 262 15.47 -21.38 -3.48
C ARG A 262 15.67 -21.28 -1.97
N ALA A 263 15.57 -22.43 -1.32
CA ALA A 263 15.97 -22.64 0.06
C ALA A 263 17.48 -22.51 0.20
N ARG A 264 17.96 -21.99 1.33
CA ARG A 264 19.39 -21.99 1.66
C ARG A 264 19.76 -23.32 2.29
N ILE A 265 20.55 -24.11 1.59
CA ILE A 265 21.00 -25.44 2.05
C ILE A 265 22.49 -25.38 2.37
N SER A 266 22.84 -25.74 3.59
CA SER A 266 24.23 -25.82 4.07
C SER A 266 24.63 -27.28 4.27
N LYS A 267 25.87 -27.61 3.90
CA LYS A 267 26.46 -28.93 4.17
C LYS A 267 27.16 -28.88 5.53
N VAL A 268 26.66 -29.66 6.50
CA VAL A 268 27.33 -29.79 7.80
C VAL A 268 28.45 -30.83 7.69
N ASP A 269 28.16 -31.96 7.05
CA ASP A 269 29.14 -32.98 6.72
C ASP A 269 28.78 -33.70 5.40
N LYS A 270 29.47 -34.79 5.07
CA LYS A 270 29.26 -35.53 3.81
C LYS A 270 27.87 -36.19 3.69
N ARG A 271 27.11 -36.31 4.79
CA ARG A 271 25.84 -37.05 4.87
C ARG A 271 24.72 -36.26 5.53
N THR A 272 24.98 -35.05 6.00
CA THR A 272 23.98 -34.21 6.68
C THR A 272 23.91 -32.84 6.02
N LEU A 273 22.71 -32.53 5.51
CA LEU A 273 22.34 -31.24 4.96
C LEU A 273 21.41 -30.53 5.94
N VAL A 274 21.53 -29.21 6.05
CA VAL A 274 20.65 -28.38 6.87
C VAL A 274 20.07 -27.27 6.01
N ILE A 275 18.75 -27.18 5.97
CA ILE A 275 18.02 -26.08 5.35
C ILE A 275 17.83 -25.00 6.42
N THR A 276 18.39 -23.81 6.17
CA THR A 276 18.41 -22.69 7.13
C THR A 276 17.48 -21.55 6.74
N GLU A 277 17.00 -21.52 5.51
CA GLU A 277 16.03 -20.54 4.98
C GLU A 277 15.13 -21.24 3.97
N ILE A 278 13.85 -20.86 3.93
CA ILE A 278 12.84 -21.49 3.07
C ILE A 278 12.34 -20.53 1.98
N PRO A 279 11.91 -21.03 0.81
CA PRO A 279 11.36 -20.18 -0.21
C PRO A 279 10.09 -19.45 0.25
N PHE A 280 9.90 -18.23 -0.24
CA PHE A 280 8.68 -17.47 0.00
C PHE A 280 7.46 -18.27 -0.49
N SER A 281 6.35 -18.20 0.25
CA SER A 281 5.11 -19.00 0.08
C SER A 281 5.16 -20.47 0.51
N THR A 282 6.24 -20.94 1.14
CA THR A 282 6.35 -22.30 1.71
C THR A 282 6.47 -22.26 3.23
N THR A 283 6.29 -23.42 3.87
CA THR A 283 6.50 -23.62 5.31
C THR A 283 7.45 -24.81 5.53
N SER A 284 8.02 -24.94 6.73
CA SER A 284 8.87 -26.08 7.09
C SER A 284 8.13 -27.40 6.94
N GLU A 285 6.86 -27.43 7.34
CA GLU A 285 5.98 -28.59 7.17
C GLU A 285 5.75 -28.93 5.69
N SER A 286 5.48 -27.93 4.84
CA SER A 286 5.21 -28.18 3.42
C SER A 286 6.46 -28.64 2.67
N ILE A 287 7.64 -28.11 3.04
CA ILE A 287 8.93 -28.58 2.53
C ILE A 287 9.18 -30.02 2.97
N LYS A 288 9.09 -30.31 4.28
CA LYS A 288 9.28 -31.66 4.82
C LYS A 288 8.39 -32.67 4.12
N LYS A 289 7.10 -32.34 3.94
CA LYS A 289 6.16 -33.19 3.21
C LYS A 289 6.61 -33.41 1.76
N SER A 290 7.01 -32.36 1.05
CA SER A 290 7.46 -32.49 -0.34
C SER A 290 8.73 -33.34 -0.48
N ILE A 291 9.64 -33.29 0.50
CA ILE A 291 10.85 -34.12 0.53
C ILE A 291 10.46 -35.59 0.76
N ILE A 292 9.57 -35.89 1.71
CA ILE A 292 9.09 -37.25 1.96
C ILE A 292 8.42 -37.83 0.71
N GLU A 293 7.53 -37.07 0.07
CA GLU A 293 6.86 -37.51 -1.16
C GLU A 293 7.83 -37.76 -2.32
N ALA A 294 8.88 -36.94 -2.46
CA ALA A 294 9.90 -37.15 -3.48
C ALA A 294 10.73 -38.41 -3.20
N ASN A 295 10.97 -38.73 -1.92
CA ASN A 295 11.68 -39.93 -1.50
C ASN A 295 10.84 -41.20 -1.75
N GLU A 296 9.55 -41.16 -1.44
CA GLU A 296 8.60 -42.25 -1.73
C GLU A 296 8.47 -42.53 -3.22
N LYS A 297 8.55 -41.49 -4.06
CA LYS A 297 8.56 -41.60 -5.53
C LYS A 297 9.92 -42.05 -6.09
N GLY A 298 10.93 -42.26 -5.24
CA GLY A 298 12.28 -42.65 -5.65
C GLY A 298 13.05 -41.58 -6.42
N LYS A 299 12.58 -40.33 -6.44
CA LYS A 299 13.25 -39.21 -7.12
C LYS A 299 14.44 -38.68 -6.34
N ILE A 300 14.38 -38.79 -5.02
CA ILE A 300 15.48 -38.49 -4.11
C ILE A 300 15.72 -39.71 -3.22
N LYS A 301 16.94 -39.88 -2.72
CA LYS A 301 17.30 -40.92 -1.75
C LYS A 301 17.78 -40.31 -0.45
N ILE A 302 16.95 -40.36 0.57
CA ILE A 302 17.28 -39.86 1.90
C ILE A 302 16.94 -40.91 2.96
N LYS A 303 17.65 -40.87 4.09
CA LYS A 303 17.36 -41.76 5.24
C LYS A 303 16.22 -41.22 6.08
N LYS A 304 16.26 -39.92 6.36
CA LYS A 304 15.36 -39.25 7.31
C LYS A 304 15.37 -37.74 7.09
N VAL A 305 14.25 -37.09 7.40
CA VAL A 305 14.13 -35.64 7.55
C VAL A 305 13.64 -35.33 8.95
N ASP A 306 14.39 -34.49 9.67
CA ASP A 306 14.02 -33.95 10.97
C ASP A 306 13.72 -32.46 10.82
N ASP A 307 12.57 -32.01 11.33
CA ASP A 307 12.22 -30.59 11.38
C ASP A 307 12.34 -30.13 12.82
N LEU A 308 13.31 -29.25 13.05
CA LEU A 308 13.64 -28.63 14.33
C LEU A 308 13.34 -27.12 14.31
N THR A 309 12.54 -26.68 13.33
CA THR A 309 12.21 -25.27 13.13
C THR A 309 11.46 -24.70 14.33
N ALA A 310 11.92 -23.53 14.81
CA ALA A 310 11.26 -22.75 15.84
C ALA A 310 11.23 -21.28 15.44
N ASP A 311 12.04 -20.42 16.09
CA ASP A 311 12.26 -19.03 15.69
C ASP A 311 13.08 -18.93 14.40
N LYS A 312 13.94 -19.93 14.14
CA LYS A 312 14.73 -20.08 12.93
C LYS A 312 14.40 -21.39 12.24
N VAL A 313 14.53 -21.41 10.92
CA VAL A 313 14.39 -22.63 10.11
C VAL A 313 15.57 -23.54 10.40
N GLU A 314 15.27 -24.78 10.76
CA GLU A 314 16.27 -25.84 10.89
C GLU A 314 15.66 -27.17 10.47
N ILE A 315 15.80 -27.49 9.18
CA ILE A 315 15.37 -28.78 8.63
C ILE A 315 16.61 -29.60 8.30
N VAL A 316 16.81 -30.69 9.04
CA VAL A 316 17.97 -31.57 8.89
C VAL A 316 17.61 -32.74 7.97
N VAL A 317 18.30 -32.83 6.84
CA VAL A 317 18.13 -33.90 5.86
C VAL A 317 19.33 -34.84 5.93
N HIS A 318 19.06 -36.10 6.29
CA HIS A 318 20.06 -37.16 6.37
C HIS A 318 20.13 -37.90 5.03
N VAL A 319 21.26 -37.76 4.34
CA VAL A 319 21.51 -38.34 3.01
C VAL A 319 21.70 -39.86 3.11
N ALA A 320 21.26 -40.59 2.07
CA ALA A 320 21.49 -42.02 1.95
C ALA A 320 23.00 -42.36 1.88
N ASN A 321 23.37 -43.57 2.27
CA ASN A 321 24.80 -43.95 2.33
C ASN A 321 25.45 -44.04 0.94
N ASP A 322 24.65 -44.29 -0.08
CA ASP A 322 25.00 -44.49 -1.48
C ASP A 322 24.93 -43.21 -2.33
N GLU A 323 24.49 -42.08 -1.76
CA GLU A 323 24.25 -40.83 -2.49
C GLU A 323 25.23 -39.73 -2.06
N SER A 324 25.57 -38.84 -3.00
CA SER A 324 26.40 -37.65 -2.72
C SER A 324 25.55 -36.51 -2.16
N SER A 325 26.10 -35.75 -1.21
CA SER A 325 25.48 -34.53 -0.70
C SER A 325 25.19 -33.51 -1.81
N ASP A 326 26.07 -33.39 -2.80
CA ASP A 326 25.91 -32.47 -3.94
C ASP A 326 24.72 -32.86 -4.81
N LYS A 327 24.68 -34.12 -5.25
CA LYS A 327 23.57 -34.66 -6.05
C LYS A 327 22.24 -34.56 -5.30
N THR A 328 22.26 -34.76 -3.99
CA THR A 328 21.06 -34.64 -3.17
C THR A 328 20.57 -33.19 -3.12
N ILE A 329 21.45 -32.19 -3.07
CA ILE A 329 21.07 -30.77 -3.13
C ILE A 329 20.39 -30.45 -4.46
N ASP A 330 20.98 -30.88 -5.58
CA ASP A 330 20.41 -30.65 -6.91
C ASP A 330 19.04 -31.33 -7.04
N ALA A 331 18.92 -32.56 -6.55
CA ALA A 331 17.67 -33.30 -6.56
C ALA A 331 16.61 -32.69 -5.62
N LEU A 332 17.02 -32.13 -4.47
CA LEU A 332 16.12 -31.37 -3.59
C LEU A 332 15.58 -30.13 -4.31
N TYR A 333 16.41 -29.37 -5.02
CA TYR A 333 15.94 -28.23 -5.79
C TYR A 333 15.04 -28.64 -6.97
N ALA A 334 15.37 -29.71 -7.68
CA ALA A 334 14.62 -30.13 -8.86
C ALA A 334 13.25 -30.77 -8.56
N PHE A 335 13.14 -31.51 -7.44
CA PHE A 335 12.00 -32.40 -7.20
C PHE A 335 11.20 -32.09 -5.94
N THR A 336 11.57 -31.06 -5.16
CA THR A 336 10.88 -30.69 -3.93
C THR A 336 10.55 -29.20 -3.89
N SER A 337 9.80 -28.77 -2.87
CA SER A 337 9.50 -27.35 -2.66
C SER A 337 10.69 -26.53 -2.15
N CYS A 338 11.91 -27.08 -2.18
CA CYS A 338 13.14 -26.33 -1.91
C CYS A 338 13.45 -25.31 -3.03
N GLU A 339 12.87 -25.46 -4.22
CA GLU A 339 12.80 -24.42 -5.25
C GLU A 339 11.33 -24.21 -5.64
N VAL A 340 10.89 -22.95 -5.69
CA VAL A 340 9.55 -22.59 -6.18
C VAL A 340 9.63 -21.46 -7.19
N SER A 341 8.76 -21.51 -8.20
CA SER A 341 8.58 -20.43 -9.16
C SER A 341 7.35 -19.61 -8.79
N ILE A 342 7.54 -18.33 -8.55
CA ILE A 342 6.47 -17.40 -8.17
C ILE A 342 6.18 -16.48 -9.35
N SER A 343 4.94 -16.53 -9.85
CA SER A 343 4.49 -15.67 -10.94
C SER A 343 3.78 -14.43 -10.39
N PRO A 344 4.38 -13.23 -10.49
CA PRO A 344 3.71 -12.01 -10.08
C PRO A 344 2.57 -11.65 -11.05
N ASN A 345 1.61 -10.87 -10.53
CA ASN A 345 0.54 -10.28 -11.32
C ASN A 345 0.08 -9.00 -10.63
N ALA A 346 0.84 -7.92 -10.78
CA ALA A 346 0.56 -6.68 -10.08
C ALA A 346 -0.72 -6.01 -10.61
N CYS A 347 -1.77 -6.03 -9.79
CA CYS A 347 -3.07 -5.40 -10.06
C CYS A 347 -3.51 -4.58 -8.85
N VAL A 348 -3.95 -3.35 -9.10
CA VAL A 348 -4.35 -2.35 -8.10
C VAL A 348 -5.61 -1.64 -8.57
N ILE A 349 -6.37 -1.06 -7.65
CA ILE A 349 -7.49 -0.19 -8.00
C ILE A 349 -6.99 1.23 -8.23
N VAL A 350 -7.33 1.81 -9.38
CA VAL A 350 -7.11 3.21 -9.76
C VAL A 350 -8.42 3.74 -10.32
N ASP A 351 -8.91 4.87 -9.82
CA ASP A 351 -10.15 5.52 -10.28
C ASP A 351 -11.32 4.51 -10.40
N ASP A 352 -11.55 3.73 -9.33
CA ASP A 352 -12.58 2.69 -9.22
C ASP A 352 -12.50 1.58 -10.27
N LYS A 353 -11.31 1.32 -10.83
CA LYS A 353 -11.08 0.27 -11.82
C LYS A 353 -9.84 -0.56 -11.51
N PRO A 354 -9.86 -1.88 -11.75
CA PRO A 354 -8.66 -2.69 -11.65
C PRO A 354 -7.70 -2.37 -12.82
N CYS A 355 -6.45 -2.06 -12.49
CA CYS A 355 -5.40 -1.76 -13.44
C CYS A 355 -4.18 -2.65 -13.20
N PHE A 356 -3.65 -3.24 -14.27
CA PHE A 356 -2.39 -3.97 -14.25
C PHE A 356 -1.25 -3.00 -14.54
N MET A 357 -0.30 -2.88 -13.63
CA MET A 357 0.81 -1.95 -13.75
C MET A 357 2.07 -2.49 -13.06
N GLY A 358 3.22 -2.10 -13.58
CA GLY A 358 4.53 -2.56 -13.08
C GLY A 358 4.88 -1.92 -11.74
N VAL A 359 5.76 -2.56 -10.96
CA VAL A 359 6.14 -2.08 -9.63
C VAL A 359 6.86 -0.74 -9.67
N LYS A 360 7.61 -0.44 -10.74
CA LYS A 360 8.17 0.91 -10.96
C LYS A 360 7.07 1.96 -11.05
N GLN A 361 5.98 1.70 -11.78
CA GLN A 361 4.87 2.66 -11.91
C GLN A 361 4.13 2.85 -10.58
N ILE A 362 3.89 1.77 -9.84
CA ILE A 362 3.30 1.82 -8.49
C ILE A 362 4.16 2.67 -7.55
N LEU A 363 5.48 2.49 -7.58
CA LEU A 363 6.41 3.25 -6.74
C LEU A 363 6.40 4.74 -7.09
N ARG A 364 6.43 5.06 -8.39
CA ARG A 364 6.36 6.45 -8.88
C ARG A 364 5.09 7.13 -8.39
N HIS A 365 3.94 6.47 -8.53
CA HIS A 365 2.67 6.99 -8.02
C HIS A 365 2.72 7.24 -6.51
N SER A 366 3.26 6.31 -5.72
CA SER A 366 3.39 6.47 -4.27
C SER A 366 4.32 7.61 -3.85
N ALA A 367 5.44 7.79 -4.55
CA ALA A 367 6.40 8.86 -4.29
C ALA A 367 5.81 10.24 -4.61
N GLU A 368 5.13 10.35 -5.76
CA GLU A 368 4.42 11.57 -6.17
C GLU A 368 3.26 11.92 -5.23
N ARG A 369 2.48 10.91 -4.82
CA ARG A 369 1.44 11.08 -3.79
C ARG A 369 2.03 11.55 -2.47
N THR A 370 3.14 10.97 -2.02
CA THR A 370 3.82 11.38 -0.79
C THR A 370 4.26 12.84 -0.88
N ARG A 371 4.85 13.26 -2.01
CA ARG A 371 5.21 14.66 -2.27
C ARG A 371 3.99 15.57 -2.18
N GLY A 372 2.88 15.19 -2.82
CA GLY A 372 1.62 15.95 -2.78
C GLY A 372 0.97 16.04 -1.40
N LEU A 373 1.04 14.96 -0.59
CA LEU A 373 0.57 14.97 0.79
C LEU A 373 1.40 15.90 1.67
N LEU A 374 2.72 15.86 1.54
CA LEU A 374 3.63 16.78 2.25
C LEU A 374 3.40 18.23 1.83
N GLY A 375 3.13 18.49 0.55
CA GLY A 375 2.75 19.82 0.06
C GLY A 375 1.47 20.33 0.71
N ARG A 376 0.40 19.51 0.71
CA ARG A 376 -0.86 19.84 1.41
C ARG A 376 -0.65 20.10 2.90
N GLU A 377 0.20 19.33 3.56
CA GLU A 377 0.54 19.55 4.98
C GLU A 377 1.20 20.91 5.21
N LEU A 378 2.13 21.30 4.34
CA LEU A 378 2.81 22.59 4.39
C LEU A 378 1.87 23.75 4.04
N GLU A 379 0.97 23.59 3.06
CA GLU A 379 -0.06 24.58 2.72
C GLU A 379 -1.00 24.85 3.88
N ILE A 380 -1.48 23.78 4.54
CA ILE A 380 -2.33 23.88 5.73
C ILE A 380 -1.56 24.60 6.84
N ARG A 381 -0.31 24.20 7.09
CA ARG A 381 0.55 24.84 8.09
C ARG A 381 0.79 26.32 7.79
N LEU A 382 1.02 26.66 6.52
CA LEU A 382 1.21 28.04 6.08
C LEU A 382 -0.06 28.87 6.32
N GLY A 383 -1.25 28.31 6.03
CA GLY A 383 -2.52 28.93 6.36
C GLY A 383 -2.65 29.22 7.87
N GLU A 384 -2.37 28.23 8.70
CA GLU A 384 -2.43 28.35 10.16
C GLU A 384 -1.43 29.39 10.71
N LEU A 385 -0.21 29.42 10.16
CA LEU A 385 0.79 30.42 10.53
C LEU A 385 0.39 31.83 10.11
N ASN A 386 -0.19 32.00 8.92
CA ASN A 386 -0.70 33.31 8.48
C ASN A 386 -1.88 33.78 9.35
N ASP A 387 -2.78 32.87 9.74
CA ASP A 387 -3.86 33.18 10.67
C ASP A 387 -3.36 33.53 12.07
N ALA A 388 -2.37 32.80 12.58
CA ALA A 388 -1.72 33.11 13.85
C ALA A 388 -1.02 34.47 13.81
N TRP A 389 -0.30 34.77 12.74
CA TRP A 389 0.34 36.07 12.51
C TRP A 389 -0.71 37.19 12.47
N HIS A 390 -1.83 36.96 11.78
CA HIS A 390 -2.91 37.94 11.66
C HIS A 390 -3.55 38.22 13.02
N ALA A 391 -3.86 37.17 13.78
CA ALA A 391 -4.45 37.30 15.11
C ALA A 391 -3.50 38.03 16.09
N ALA A 392 -2.22 37.67 16.12
CA ALA A 392 -1.22 38.30 16.98
C ALA A 392 -1.02 39.79 16.62
N SER A 393 -0.97 40.10 15.33
CA SER A 393 -0.83 41.48 14.84
C SER A 393 -2.06 42.33 15.17
N LEU A 394 -3.26 41.77 15.03
CA LEU A 394 -4.51 42.42 15.42
C LEU A 394 -4.57 42.70 16.92
N GLU A 395 -4.20 41.71 17.76
CA GLU A 395 -4.14 41.88 19.22
C GLU A 395 -3.16 43.01 19.59
N ARG A 396 -1.98 43.05 18.97
CA ARG A 396 -1.01 44.14 19.16
C ARG A 396 -1.59 45.50 18.79
N ILE A 397 -2.16 45.64 17.58
CA ILE A 397 -2.75 46.89 17.11
C ILE A 397 -3.88 47.34 18.04
N PHE A 398 -4.74 46.41 18.45
CA PHE A 398 -5.88 46.67 19.31
C PHE A 398 -5.49 47.20 20.69
N ILE A 399 -4.44 46.63 21.29
CA ILE A 399 -3.97 47.02 22.62
C ILE A 399 -3.11 48.29 22.56
N GLU A 400 -2.14 48.37 21.63
CA GLU A 400 -1.22 49.50 21.53
C GLU A 400 -1.93 50.82 21.18
N ASN A 401 -2.92 50.76 20.28
CA ASN A 401 -3.70 51.93 19.87
C ASN A 401 -4.93 52.15 20.75
N LYS A 402 -5.06 51.41 21.85
CA LYS A 402 -6.15 51.51 22.81
C LYS A 402 -7.54 51.42 22.19
N LEU A 403 -7.70 50.61 21.14
CA LEU A 403 -8.97 50.46 20.43
C LEU A 403 -10.08 49.86 21.32
N TYR A 404 -9.69 49.21 22.43
CA TYR A 404 -10.63 48.75 23.46
C TYR A 404 -11.39 49.91 24.13
N GLU A 405 -10.85 51.14 24.19
CA GLU A 405 -11.55 52.30 24.74
C GLU A 405 -12.74 52.72 23.87
N LEU A 406 -12.72 52.41 22.56
CA LEU A 406 -13.83 52.71 21.63
C LEU A 406 -15.10 51.90 21.91
N ILE A 407 -14.98 50.84 22.71
CA ILE A 407 -16.07 49.99 23.19
C ILE A 407 -16.81 50.68 24.36
N GLU A 408 -16.13 51.56 25.09
CA GLU A 408 -16.69 52.22 26.26
C GLU A 408 -17.87 53.12 25.88
N GLY A 409 -19.01 52.94 26.56
CA GLY A 409 -20.24 53.69 26.28
C GLY A 409 -21.11 53.16 25.14
N ARG A 410 -20.73 52.06 24.46
CA ARG A 410 -21.57 51.36 23.48
C ARG A 410 -22.61 50.50 24.17
N ARG A 411 -23.85 50.51 23.66
CA ARG A 411 -24.99 49.83 24.33
C ARG A 411 -25.28 48.46 23.75
N THR A 412 -24.83 48.19 22.52
CA THR A 412 -24.99 46.89 21.85
C THR A 412 -23.66 46.32 21.39
N PRO A 413 -23.52 44.98 21.31
CA PRO A 413 -22.33 44.33 20.74
C PRO A 413 -22.04 44.77 19.30
N GLU A 414 -23.09 44.97 18.49
CA GLU A 414 -22.96 45.38 17.09
C GLU A 414 -22.36 46.78 16.96
N GLU A 415 -22.74 47.71 17.84
CA GLU A 415 -22.14 49.05 17.92
C GLU A 415 -20.66 48.98 18.33
N ALA A 416 -20.31 48.07 19.24
CA ALA A 416 -18.93 47.86 19.66
C ALA A 416 -18.07 47.28 18.52
N TYR A 417 -18.58 46.28 17.79
CA TYR A 417 -17.87 45.71 16.64
C TYR A 417 -17.64 46.75 15.54
N ALA A 418 -18.66 47.55 15.22
CA ALA A 418 -18.53 48.61 14.22
C ALA A 418 -17.53 49.70 14.64
N ALA A 419 -17.49 50.05 15.92
CA ALA A 419 -16.53 51.03 16.45
C ALA A 419 -15.08 50.52 16.35
N VAL A 420 -14.84 49.25 16.70
CA VAL A 420 -13.52 48.63 16.62
C VAL A 420 -13.08 48.42 15.17
N ASP A 421 -13.98 47.96 14.29
CA ASP A 421 -13.67 47.80 12.86
C ASP A 421 -13.27 49.13 12.21
N LYS A 422 -14.01 50.21 12.50
CA LYS A 422 -13.66 51.56 12.05
C LYS A 422 -12.33 52.04 12.62
N GLY A 423 -12.00 51.66 13.87
CA GLY A 423 -10.71 51.94 14.49
C GLY A 423 -9.54 51.18 13.86
N LEU A 424 -9.81 50.01 13.26
CA LEU A 424 -8.81 49.17 12.58
C LEU A 424 -8.52 49.62 11.14
N GLU A 425 -9.41 50.37 10.49
CA GLU A 425 -9.24 50.91 9.13
C GLU A 425 -7.83 51.42 8.78
N PRO A 426 -7.19 52.31 9.58
CA PRO A 426 -5.85 52.81 9.26
C PRO A 426 -4.77 51.71 9.23
N PHE A 427 -5.01 50.58 9.89
CA PHE A 427 -4.06 49.49 10.02
C PHE A 427 -4.36 48.29 9.10
N LYS A 428 -5.52 48.26 8.43
CA LYS A 428 -5.91 47.14 7.55
C LYS A 428 -4.87 46.84 6.46
N LYS A 429 -4.15 47.85 5.96
CA LYS A 429 -3.08 47.70 4.96
C LYS A 429 -1.81 47.01 5.46
N LEU A 430 -1.60 46.97 6.78
CA LEU A 430 -0.44 46.32 7.40
C LEU A 430 -0.68 44.81 7.58
N LEU A 431 -1.92 44.34 7.39
CA LEU A 431 -2.31 42.97 7.64
C LEU A 431 -2.22 42.13 6.36
N ARG A 432 -1.96 40.83 6.53
CA ARG A 432 -1.82 39.87 5.41
C ARG A 432 -3.14 39.42 4.79
N ARG A 433 -4.26 39.60 5.48
CA ARG A 433 -5.61 39.30 5.02
C ARG A 433 -6.60 40.34 5.51
N GLU A 434 -7.79 40.35 4.92
CA GLU A 434 -8.88 41.21 5.36
C GLU A 434 -9.33 40.87 6.79
N VAL A 435 -9.69 41.91 7.53
CA VAL A 435 -10.24 41.78 8.89
C VAL A 435 -11.70 41.37 8.75
N THR A 436 -12.05 40.21 9.31
CA THR A 436 -13.42 39.72 9.29
C THR A 436 -14.18 40.14 10.54
N LEU A 437 -15.51 40.06 10.50
CA LEU A 437 -16.34 40.30 11.67
C LEU A 437 -16.00 39.33 12.83
N GLU A 438 -15.58 38.11 12.54
CA GLU A 438 -15.15 37.15 13.57
C GLU A 438 -13.87 37.60 14.27
N ASP A 439 -12.92 38.17 13.54
CA ASP A 439 -11.69 38.70 14.13
C ASP A 439 -12.00 39.86 15.08
N VAL A 440 -12.90 40.76 14.67
CA VAL A 440 -13.35 41.89 15.51
C VAL A 440 -14.06 41.39 16.76
N LYS A 441 -14.95 40.39 16.64
CA LYS A 441 -15.61 39.74 17.78
C LYS A 441 -14.59 39.19 18.77
N ARG A 442 -13.60 38.43 18.28
CA ARG A 442 -12.53 37.88 19.14
C ARG A 442 -11.73 38.96 19.86
N LEU A 443 -11.46 40.09 19.21
CA LEU A 443 -10.78 41.23 19.84
C LEU A 443 -11.61 41.86 20.96
N THR A 444 -12.91 42.06 20.74
CA THR A 444 -13.80 42.62 21.77
C THR A 444 -14.03 41.68 22.96
N GLU A 445 -13.83 40.37 22.77
CA GLU A 445 -13.92 39.35 23.82
C GLU A 445 -12.60 39.13 24.58
N LEU A 446 -11.54 39.89 24.26
CA LEU A 446 -10.27 39.80 24.96
C LEU A 446 -10.45 40.08 26.45
N LYS A 447 -10.00 39.15 27.29
CA LYS A 447 -10.07 39.29 28.74
C LYS A 447 -9.24 40.48 29.18
N PHE A 448 -9.78 41.32 30.08
CA PHE A 448 -9.08 42.48 30.63
C PHE A 448 -7.68 42.16 31.17
N ILE A 449 -7.49 41.00 31.81
CA ILE A 449 -6.18 40.54 32.31
C ILE A 449 -5.14 40.43 31.17
N ARG A 450 -5.56 40.02 29.97
CA ARG A 450 -4.69 39.88 28.79
C ARG A 450 -4.25 41.25 28.26
N ILE A 451 -5.16 42.23 28.27
CA ILE A 451 -4.87 43.63 27.93
C ILE A 451 -3.92 44.25 28.98
N SER A 452 -4.22 44.09 30.27
CA SER A 452 -3.45 44.67 31.37
C SER A 452 -2.03 44.09 31.51
N ARG A 453 -1.82 42.84 31.11
CA ARG A 453 -0.51 42.15 31.16
C ARG A 453 0.16 42.07 29.78
N PHE A 454 -0.30 42.87 28.83
CA PHE A 454 0.28 42.85 27.49
C PHE A 454 1.74 43.30 27.54
N ASP A 455 2.61 42.45 27.01
CA ASP A 455 4.04 42.70 26.90
C ASP A 455 4.36 42.83 25.40
N LYS A 456 4.68 44.06 25.00
CA LYS A 456 4.99 44.41 23.63
C LYS A 456 6.17 43.62 23.09
N ASP A 457 7.27 43.57 23.84
CA ASP A 457 8.50 42.92 23.40
C ASP A 457 8.28 41.42 23.23
N LYS A 458 7.49 40.81 24.13
CA LYS A 458 7.11 39.40 24.02
C LYS A 458 6.26 39.13 22.78
N ASN A 459 5.26 39.97 22.49
CA ASN A 459 4.40 39.82 21.33
C ASN A 459 5.15 40.08 20.01
N ASP A 460 6.00 41.10 19.95
CA ASP A 460 6.85 41.37 18.79
C ASP A 460 7.81 40.21 18.51
N ASN A 461 8.37 39.58 19.56
CA ASN A 461 9.18 38.37 19.42
C ASN A 461 8.36 37.16 18.93
N GLU A 462 7.11 37.01 19.36
CA GLU A 462 6.20 35.98 18.85
C GLU A 462 5.89 36.18 17.37
N ILE A 463 5.52 37.40 16.96
CA ILE A 463 5.27 37.74 15.55
C ILE A 463 6.52 37.46 14.69
N LYS A 464 7.72 37.85 15.15
CA LYS A 464 8.98 37.56 14.44
C LYS A 464 9.21 36.06 14.24
N ARG A 465 8.99 35.24 15.28
CA ARG A 465 9.10 33.78 15.16
C ARG A 465 8.11 33.22 14.15
N ILE A 466 6.86 33.68 14.16
CA ILE A 466 5.86 33.27 13.18
C ILE A 466 6.29 33.68 11.77
N GLU A 467 6.87 34.87 11.58
CA GLU A 467 7.40 35.29 10.27
C GLU A 467 8.57 34.42 9.79
N GLU A 468 9.46 34.00 10.70
CA GLU A 468 10.53 33.05 10.40
C GLU A 468 9.96 31.68 9.99
N ASP A 469 8.98 31.17 10.73
CA ASP A 469 8.30 29.90 10.43
C ASP A 469 7.54 29.96 9.10
N ILE A 470 6.89 31.09 8.77
CA ILE A 470 6.24 31.32 7.48
C ILE A 470 7.27 31.28 6.36
N LYS A 471 8.40 31.98 6.52
CA LYS A 471 9.48 31.99 5.52
C LYS A 471 10.04 30.59 5.30
N SER A 472 10.28 29.83 6.38
CA SER A 472 10.75 28.45 6.28
C SER A 472 9.73 27.56 5.58
N THR A 473 8.45 27.66 5.95
CA THR A 473 7.38 26.85 5.36
C THR A 473 7.19 27.18 3.87
N GLN A 474 7.26 28.46 3.50
CA GLN A 474 7.23 28.88 2.10
C GLN A 474 8.44 28.35 1.31
N TYR A 475 9.64 28.43 1.90
CA TYR A 475 10.85 27.86 1.28
C TYR A 475 10.69 26.35 1.02
N ASP A 476 10.15 25.61 2.00
CA ASP A 476 9.90 24.17 1.86
C ASP A 476 8.84 23.86 0.79
N LEU A 477 7.82 24.72 0.61
CA LEU A 477 6.83 24.61 -0.47
C LEU A 477 7.47 24.87 -1.85
N ASP A 478 8.30 25.91 -1.95
CA ASP A 478 9.00 26.26 -3.19
C ASP A 478 10.01 25.16 -3.58
N HIS A 479 10.54 24.43 -2.59
CA HIS A 479 11.50 23.32 -2.76
C HIS A 479 10.91 21.98 -2.31
N LEU A 480 9.64 21.73 -2.66
CA LEU A 480 8.88 20.57 -2.17
C LEU A 480 9.55 19.22 -2.43
N THR A 481 10.24 19.08 -3.57
CA THR A 481 11.00 17.86 -3.91
C THR A 481 12.13 17.60 -2.92
N ASP A 482 12.90 18.63 -2.54
CA ASP A 482 13.99 18.49 -1.57
C ASP A 482 13.45 18.18 -0.18
N TYR A 483 12.33 18.81 0.19
CA TYR A 483 11.62 18.51 1.43
C TYR A 483 11.13 17.05 1.48
N ALA A 484 10.56 16.53 0.40
CA ALA A 484 10.14 15.14 0.29
C ALA A 484 11.33 14.16 0.36
N ILE A 485 12.45 14.48 -0.29
CA ILE A 485 13.69 13.69 -0.18
C ILE A 485 14.21 13.69 1.27
N ALA A 486 14.19 14.84 1.94
CA ALA A 486 14.59 14.95 3.35
C ALA A 486 13.66 14.13 4.27
N TYR A 487 12.35 14.13 4.00
CA TYR A 487 11.38 13.27 4.69
C TYR A 487 11.76 11.79 4.57
N TYR A 488 12.01 11.31 3.35
CA TYR A 488 12.40 9.92 3.11
C TYR A 488 13.71 9.53 3.80
N LYS A 489 14.73 10.41 3.76
CA LYS A 489 15.99 10.21 4.48
C LYS A 489 15.76 10.07 5.98
N ARG A 490 14.93 10.94 6.57
CA ARG A 490 14.58 10.87 8.00
C ARG A 490 13.89 9.57 8.37
N ILE A 491 12.95 9.09 7.53
CA ILE A 491 12.28 7.80 7.73
C ILE A 491 13.29 6.65 7.68
N ARG A 492 14.18 6.64 6.68
CA ARG A 492 15.25 5.64 6.55
C ARG A 492 16.18 5.64 7.75
N ASP A 493 16.65 6.81 8.19
CA ASP A 493 17.63 6.91 9.27
C ASP A 493 17.00 6.50 10.62
N LYS A 494 15.70 6.74 10.81
CA LYS A 494 14.96 6.41 12.03
C LYS A 494 14.53 4.93 12.11
N TYR A 495 14.09 4.34 10.99
CA TYR A 495 13.48 2.99 10.98
C TYR A 495 14.23 1.96 10.13
N GLY A 496 15.04 2.39 9.17
CA GLY A 496 15.67 1.53 8.17
C GLY A 496 16.64 0.48 8.72
N LYS A 497 17.25 0.71 9.89
CA LYS A 497 18.14 -0.24 10.55
C LYS A 497 17.48 -1.58 10.88
N LYS A 498 16.16 -1.61 11.05
CA LYS A 498 15.40 -2.84 11.34
C LYS A 498 15.16 -3.70 10.09
N TYR A 499 15.31 -3.11 8.90
CA TYR A 499 14.84 -3.68 7.64
C TYR A 499 15.99 -3.87 6.64
N GLU A 500 17.03 -4.57 7.06
CA GLU A 500 18.09 -5.03 6.15
C GLU A 500 17.55 -6.06 5.15
N ARG A 501 18.17 -6.11 3.97
CA ARG A 501 17.81 -7.06 2.92
C ARG A 501 18.05 -8.48 3.40
N ARG A 502 17.07 -9.37 3.22
CA ARG A 502 17.15 -10.77 3.67
C ARG A 502 17.42 -11.72 2.50
N THR A 503 16.82 -11.45 1.36
CA THR A 503 16.94 -12.31 0.18
C THR A 503 18.20 -11.99 -0.62
N GLU A 504 19.00 -13.02 -0.88
CA GLU A 504 20.20 -12.92 -1.71
C GLU A 504 19.84 -13.11 -3.19
N ILE A 505 20.28 -12.19 -4.05
CA ILE A 505 20.02 -12.26 -5.49
C ILE A 505 21.13 -13.08 -6.16
N ARG A 506 20.77 -14.12 -6.91
CA ARG A 506 21.68 -14.94 -7.72
C ARG A 506 20.99 -15.39 -9.01
N GLU A 507 21.74 -15.52 -10.08
CA GLU A 507 21.27 -16.22 -11.27
C GLU A 507 21.42 -17.73 -11.06
N PHE A 508 20.41 -18.49 -11.46
CA PHE A 508 20.41 -19.94 -11.30
C PHE A 508 20.73 -20.63 -12.61
N ASP A 509 21.75 -21.49 -12.58
CA ASP A 509 22.01 -22.42 -13.67
C ASP A 509 20.86 -23.43 -13.81
N THR A 510 20.70 -23.96 -15.02
CA THR A 510 19.75 -25.04 -15.30
C THR A 510 20.26 -26.29 -14.57
N ILE A 511 19.48 -26.81 -13.63
CA ILE A 511 19.84 -28.05 -12.93
C ILE A 511 19.70 -29.21 -13.94
N GLU A 512 20.82 -29.87 -14.25
CA GLU A 512 20.82 -31.15 -14.97
C GLU A 512 20.40 -32.24 -13.97
N ALA A 513 19.17 -32.73 -14.11
CA ALA A 513 18.58 -33.74 -13.22
C ALA A 513 18.79 -35.17 -13.73
#